data_AF-A0A5E4Q5Y9-F1
#
_entry.id   AF-A0A5E4Q5Y9-F1
#
_cell.length_a   1.000
_cell.length_b   1.000
_cell.length_c   1.000
_cell.angle_alpha   90.00
_cell.angle_beta   90.00
_cell.angle_gamma   90.00
#
_symmetry.space_group_name_H-M   'P 1'
#
loop_
_entity.id
_entity.type
_entity.pdbx_description
1 polymer ?
#
loop_
_entity_poly.entity_id
_entity_poly.type
_entity_poly.pdbx_seq_one_letter_code
_entity_poly.pdbx_strand_id
1 'polypeptide(L)'
;MMQEYEEDFFYEEDRIMLKSYFDLLQTFKSLGDIFAGIGVREPQARASEAFTKFGQYHRLLERDGIKMLKTLKPILADMGTYLNKAIPDTKLTIRKYADAKFEYLSYCLKVKEMDDEEYGFAALQEPLYRVETGNYEYRLILRCRQDARTKFARLRSDVLIKLELLENKKTQDVAYQLKRFIQGLAVYYNECVDHLKDNTSLFPVEVDLSQNAFQYKSTAQIIQPTVVNRRENQDRSETETEQLLPGLTVRSDIGNDANDNDNLMLLTELGLVDGGDDFGDFQNGMTKINESNKVMTDDIFDKLLCDLNIGQ
;
A
#
# COMPACT_ATOMS: atom_id res chain seq x y z
N MET A 1 -13.94 -5.75 -12.44
CA MET A 1 -13.83 -4.30 -12.07
C MET A 1 -13.55 -4.04 -10.58
N MET A 2 -14.24 -4.68 -9.61
CA MET A 2 -14.12 -4.33 -8.16
C MET A 2 -12.77 -4.68 -7.52
N GLN A 3 -12.11 -5.77 -7.93
CA GLN A 3 -10.80 -6.21 -7.39
C GLN A 3 -9.60 -5.34 -7.83
N GLU A 4 -9.68 -4.65 -8.97
CA GLU A 4 -8.58 -3.82 -9.48
C GLU A 4 -8.47 -2.48 -8.75
N TYR A 5 -9.61 -1.89 -8.40
CA TYR A 5 -9.63 -0.67 -7.59
C TYR A 5 -9.15 -0.94 -6.16
N GLU A 6 -9.28 -2.17 -5.68
CA GLU A 6 -8.92 -2.55 -4.31
C GLU A 6 -7.40 -2.75 -4.14
N GLU A 7 -6.72 -3.37 -5.13
CA GLU A 7 -5.28 -3.65 -5.05
C GLU A 7 -4.40 -2.40 -5.29
N ASP A 8 -4.75 -1.52 -6.24
CA ASP A 8 -4.04 -0.24 -6.46
C ASP A 8 -4.27 0.75 -5.30
N PHE A 9 -5.45 0.71 -4.69
CA PHE A 9 -5.78 1.49 -3.50
C PHE A 9 -4.93 1.07 -2.30
N PHE A 10 -4.78 -0.23 -2.07
CA PHE A 10 -3.99 -0.78 -0.97
C PHE A 10 -2.52 -0.31 -1.00
N TYR A 11 -1.88 -0.33 -2.17
CA TYR A 11 -0.50 0.12 -2.31
C TYR A 11 -0.33 1.62 -2.02
N GLU A 12 -1.24 2.46 -2.50
CA GLU A 12 -1.18 3.89 -2.25
C GLU A 12 -1.48 4.22 -0.78
N GLU A 13 -2.44 3.53 -0.17
CA GLU A 13 -2.73 3.63 1.26
C GLU A 13 -1.51 3.25 2.11
N ASP A 14 -0.81 2.17 1.78
CA ASP A 14 0.40 1.77 2.50
C ASP A 14 1.51 2.81 2.38
N ARG A 15 1.66 3.47 1.21
CA ARG A 15 2.63 4.58 1.06
C ARG A 15 2.27 5.77 1.93
N ILE A 16 1.00 6.15 1.93
CA ILE A 16 0.47 7.23 2.79
C ILE A 16 0.65 6.86 4.26
N MET A 17 0.45 5.61 4.61
CA MET A 17 0.65 5.08 5.95
C MET A 17 2.12 5.22 6.37
N LEU A 18 3.10 4.72 5.60
CA LEU A 18 4.52 4.88 5.94
C LEU A 18 4.92 6.35 6.09
N LYS A 19 4.39 7.24 5.25
CA LYS A 19 4.61 8.68 5.38
C LYS A 19 4.05 9.23 6.69
N SER A 20 2.83 8.83 7.05
CA SER A 20 2.19 9.23 8.31
C SER A 20 2.96 8.74 9.53
N TYR A 21 3.49 7.50 9.49
CA TYR A 21 4.39 7.00 10.52
C TYR A 21 5.64 7.86 10.61
N PHE A 22 6.27 8.18 9.48
CA PHE A 22 7.46 9.02 9.50
C PHE A 22 7.21 10.37 10.18
N ASP A 23 6.11 11.05 9.87
CA ASP A 23 5.72 12.31 10.49
C ASP A 23 5.48 12.15 12.02
N LEU A 24 4.88 11.03 12.43
CA LEU A 24 4.72 10.69 13.84
C LEU A 24 6.07 10.48 14.54
N LEU A 25 7.03 9.80 13.91
CA LEU A 25 8.36 9.57 14.46
C LEU A 25 9.14 10.87 14.64
N GLN A 26 9.01 11.80 13.69
CA GLN A 26 9.59 13.14 13.83
C GLN A 26 9.01 13.90 15.03
N THR A 27 7.72 13.68 15.31
CA THR A 27 7.05 14.22 16.50
C THR A 27 7.58 13.57 17.78
N PHE A 28 7.76 12.25 17.81
CA PHE A 28 8.36 11.55 18.95
C PHE A 28 9.76 12.06 19.27
N LYS A 29 10.62 12.23 18.27
CA LYS A 29 11.95 12.82 18.47
C LYS A 29 11.87 14.20 19.11
N SER A 30 11.05 15.08 18.54
CA SER A 30 10.87 16.46 19.03
C SER A 30 10.36 16.48 20.48
N LEU A 31 9.40 15.60 20.78
CA LEU A 31 8.86 15.46 22.13
C LEU A 31 9.91 14.93 23.11
N GLY A 32 10.71 13.96 22.69
CA GLY A 32 11.83 13.43 23.46
C GLY A 32 12.87 14.49 23.82
N ASP A 33 13.20 15.36 22.87
CA ASP A 33 14.14 16.46 23.06
C ASP A 33 13.60 17.52 24.03
N ILE A 34 12.30 17.85 23.93
CA ILE A 34 11.64 18.79 24.85
C ILE A 34 11.64 18.23 26.28
N PHE A 35 11.24 16.98 26.48
CA PHE A 35 11.19 16.38 27.81
C PHE A 35 12.56 16.23 28.46
N ALA A 36 13.58 15.86 27.68
CA ALA A 36 14.95 15.87 28.17
C ALA A 36 15.39 17.28 28.59
N GLY A 37 15.00 18.31 27.82
CA GLY A 37 15.26 19.71 28.14
C GLY A 37 14.56 20.20 29.41
N ILE A 38 13.32 19.76 29.65
CA ILE A 38 12.58 20.03 30.89
C ILE A 38 13.26 19.33 32.07
N GLY A 39 13.60 18.04 31.92
CA GLY A 39 14.24 17.25 32.97
C GLY A 39 15.51 17.88 33.52
N VAL A 40 16.37 18.44 32.66
CA VAL A 40 17.61 19.12 33.09
C VAL A 40 17.35 20.41 33.88
N ARG A 41 16.23 21.09 33.63
CA ARG A 41 15.87 22.36 34.27
C ARG A 41 14.99 22.19 35.51
N GLU A 42 14.47 20.99 35.73
CA GLU A 42 13.55 20.69 36.81
C GLU A 42 14.29 20.60 38.16
N PRO A 43 13.99 21.46 39.15
CA PRO A 43 14.67 21.46 40.44
C PRO A 43 14.36 20.23 41.28
N GLN A 44 13.19 19.60 41.12
CA GLN A 44 12.84 18.41 41.87
C GLN A 44 13.47 17.16 41.23
N ALA A 45 14.37 16.49 41.96
CA ALA A 45 15.11 15.34 41.44
C ALA A 45 14.21 14.20 40.88
N ARG A 46 13.10 13.89 41.56
CA ARG A 46 12.15 12.85 41.12
C ARG A 46 11.44 13.22 39.81
N ALA A 47 11.00 14.47 39.68
CA ALA A 47 10.36 14.96 38.46
C ALA A 47 11.38 15.11 37.31
N SER A 48 12.60 15.58 37.61
CA SER A 48 13.73 15.64 36.68
C SER A 48 14.06 14.26 36.08
N GLU A 49 14.15 13.23 36.92
CA GLU A 49 14.38 11.86 36.49
C GLU A 49 13.22 11.35 35.62
N ALA A 50 11.97 11.62 36.02
CA ALA A 50 10.79 11.22 35.26
C ALA A 50 10.75 11.87 33.86
N PHE A 51 10.95 13.17 33.75
CA PHE A 51 11.02 13.86 32.45
C PHE A 51 12.17 13.35 31.59
N THR A 52 13.33 13.06 32.19
CA THR A 52 14.48 12.52 31.46
C THR A 52 14.19 11.12 30.90
N LYS A 53 13.64 10.22 31.72
CA LYS A 53 13.23 8.86 31.29
C LYS A 53 12.14 8.91 30.22
N PHE A 54 11.16 9.80 30.36
CA PHE A 54 10.11 9.98 29.38
C PHE A 54 10.65 10.53 28.04
N GLY A 55 11.60 11.45 28.11
CA GLY A 55 12.30 11.95 26.92
C GLY A 55 13.11 10.85 26.21
N GLN A 56 13.79 9.99 26.97
CA GLN A 56 14.51 8.84 26.43
C GLN A 56 13.57 7.83 25.79
N TYR A 57 12.43 7.53 26.41
CA TYR A 57 11.38 6.66 25.86
C TYR A 57 10.93 7.14 24.47
N HIS A 58 10.59 8.42 24.32
CA HIS A 58 10.18 8.97 23.03
C HIS A 58 11.27 8.91 21.95
N ARG A 59 12.55 9.05 22.32
CA ARG A 59 13.67 8.84 21.39
C ARG A 59 13.84 7.37 20.98
N LEU A 60 13.57 6.43 21.88
CA LEU A 60 13.57 4.99 21.56
C LEU A 60 12.44 4.64 20.58
N LEU A 61 11.24 5.18 20.79
CA LEU A 61 10.11 5.01 19.86
C LEU A 61 10.42 5.52 18.45
N GLU A 62 11.10 6.66 18.33
CA GLU A 62 11.55 7.17 17.04
C GLU A 62 12.57 6.23 16.41
N ARG A 63 13.64 5.89 17.13
CA ARG A 63 14.72 5.04 16.62
C ARG A 63 14.21 3.70 16.10
N ASP A 64 13.35 3.04 16.88
CA ASP A 64 12.84 1.71 16.53
C ASP A 64 11.79 1.81 15.40
N GLY A 65 11.04 2.90 15.33
CA GLY A 65 10.14 3.18 14.19
C GLY A 65 10.89 3.46 12.88
N ILE A 66 12.06 4.11 12.94
CA ILE A 66 12.91 4.29 11.74
C ILE A 66 13.42 2.94 11.21
N LYS A 67 13.81 2.01 12.10
CA LYS A 67 14.18 0.64 11.70
C LYS A 67 13.01 -0.10 11.04
N MET A 68 11.80 0.06 11.59
CA MET A 68 10.59 -0.49 11.00
C MET A 68 10.37 0.05 9.58
N LEU A 69 10.43 1.38 9.38
CA LEU A 69 10.26 1.98 8.04
C LEU A 69 11.29 1.47 7.03
N LYS A 70 12.57 1.35 7.43
CA LYS A 70 13.62 0.77 6.57
C LYS A 70 13.33 -0.68 6.18
N THR A 71 12.66 -1.45 7.05
CA THR A 71 12.28 -2.84 6.79
C THR A 71 11.05 -2.94 5.89
N LEU A 72 10.05 -2.09 6.09
CA LEU A 72 8.77 -2.12 5.35
C LEU A 72 8.89 -1.54 3.94
N LYS A 73 9.76 -0.56 3.72
CA LYS A 73 9.87 0.15 2.44
C LYS A 73 10.22 -0.76 1.24
N PRO A 74 11.21 -1.66 1.30
CA PRO A 74 11.49 -2.58 0.20
C PRO A 74 10.32 -3.53 -0.10
N ILE A 75 9.58 -3.96 0.93
CA ILE A 75 8.40 -4.82 0.79
C ILE A 75 7.34 -4.11 -0.06
N LEU A 76 7.11 -2.83 0.24
CA LEU A 76 6.17 -2.03 -0.52
C LEU A 76 6.64 -1.86 -1.97
N ALA A 77 7.91 -1.54 -2.21
CA ALA A 77 8.46 -1.42 -3.57
C ALA A 77 8.28 -2.70 -4.41
N ASP A 78 8.44 -3.88 -3.80
CA ASP A 78 8.22 -5.17 -4.45
C ASP A 78 6.73 -5.36 -4.82
N MET A 79 5.81 -5.04 -3.89
CA MET A 79 4.37 -5.05 -4.15
C MET A 79 3.99 -4.07 -5.25
N GLY A 80 4.55 -2.86 -5.23
CA GLY A 80 4.37 -1.86 -6.27
C GLY A 80 4.83 -2.33 -7.65
N THR A 81 5.91 -3.14 -7.71
CA THR A 81 6.37 -3.75 -8.96
C THR A 81 5.40 -4.82 -9.48
N TYR A 82 4.83 -5.63 -8.58
CA TYR A 82 3.82 -6.60 -8.97
C TYR A 82 2.57 -5.90 -9.54
N LEU A 83 2.04 -4.91 -8.83
CA LEU A 83 0.82 -4.18 -9.20
C LEU A 83 1.01 -3.31 -10.45
N ASN A 84 2.05 -2.47 -10.47
CA ASN A 84 2.21 -1.46 -11.52
C ASN A 84 3.00 -1.95 -12.75
N LYS A 85 3.60 -3.14 -12.71
CA LYS A 85 4.34 -3.69 -13.86
C LYS A 85 3.84 -5.07 -14.29
N ALA A 86 3.79 -6.05 -13.38
CA ALA A 86 3.47 -7.43 -13.76
C ALA A 86 2.00 -7.60 -14.21
N ILE A 87 1.06 -7.00 -13.47
CA ILE A 87 -0.36 -7.02 -13.83
C ILE A 87 -0.60 -6.30 -15.18
N PRO A 88 -0.15 -5.03 -15.40
CA PRO A 88 -0.29 -4.35 -16.68
C PRO A 88 0.31 -5.08 -17.88
N ASP A 89 1.45 -5.75 -17.74
CA ASP A 89 2.05 -6.54 -18.81
C ASP A 89 1.18 -7.77 -19.20
N THR A 90 0.58 -8.41 -18.21
CA THR A 90 -0.36 -9.52 -18.43
C THR A 90 -1.63 -9.02 -19.11
N LYS A 91 -2.21 -7.90 -18.64
CA LYS A 91 -3.37 -7.23 -19.27
C LYS A 91 -3.09 -6.86 -20.72
N LEU A 92 -1.90 -6.32 -21.03
CA LEU A 92 -1.52 -5.98 -22.40
C LEU A 92 -1.54 -7.20 -23.31
N THR A 93 -1.10 -8.35 -22.81
CA THR A 93 -1.08 -9.61 -23.56
C THR A 93 -2.50 -10.12 -23.80
N ILE A 94 -3.37 -10.02 -22.79
CA ILE A 94 -4.79 -10.38 -22.91
C ILE A 94 -5.52 -9.48 -23.90
N ARG A 95 -5.21 -8.17 -23.93
CA ARG A 95 -5.76 -7.24 -24.92
C ARG A 95 -5.38 -7.65 -26.36
N LYS A 96 -4.10 -7.93 -26.60
CA LYS A 96 -3.62 -8.43 -27.91
C LYS A 96 -4.32 -9.73 -28.33
N TYR A 97 -4.55 -10.64 -27.38
CA TYR A 97 -5.31 -11.86 -27.62
C TYR A 97 -6.78 -11.57 -27.96
N ALA A 98 -7.44 -10.66 -27.24
CA ALA A 98 -8.82 -10.27 -27.50
C ALA A 98 -8.98 -9.67 -28.91
N ASP A 99 -8.06 -8.79 -29.32
CA ASP A 99 -8.04 -8.21 -30.66
C ASP A 99 -7.88 -9.30 -31.75
N ALA A 100 -6.95 -10.24 -31.55
CA ALA A 100 -6.75 -11.35 -32.48
C ALA A 100 -7.92 -12.33 -32.51
N LYS A 101 -8.62 -12.54 -31.39
CA LYS A 101 -9.84 -13.34 -31.31
C LYS A 101 -10.97 -12.65 -32.08
N PHE A 102 -11.14 -11.34 -31.91
CA PHE A 102 -12.13 -10.56 -32.65
C PHE A 102 -11.87 -10.61 -34.16
N GLU A 103 -10.62 -10.39 -34.58
CA GLU A 103 -10.18 -10.53 -35.98
C GLU A 103 -10.46 -11.92 -36.55
N TYR A 104 -10.14 -12.99 -35.83
CA TYR A 104 -10.43 -14.36 -36.28
C TYR A 104 -11.94 -14.64 -36.38
N LEU A 105 -12.72 -14.20 -35.39
CA LEU A 105 -14.17 -14.41 -35.38
C LEU A 105 -14.89 -13.60 -36.45
N SER A 106 -14.43 -12.39 -36.78
CA SER A 106 -15.00 -11.59 -37.86
C SER A 106 -14.81 -12.28 -39.22
N TYR A 107 -13.65 -12.90 -39.47
CA TYR A 107 -13.45 -13.73 -40.66
C TYR A 107 -14.31 -14.99 -40.65
N CYS A 108 -14.50 -15.65 -39.51
CA CYS A 108 -15.41 -16.81 -39.41
C CYS A 108 -16.85 -16.44 -39.75
N LEU A 109 -17.32 -15.30 -39.23
CA LEU A 109 -18.64 -14.77 -39.54
C LEU A 109 -18.76 -14.43 -41.03
N LYS A 110 -17.77 -13.76 -41.61
CA LYS A 110 -17.79 -13.40 -43.03
C LYS A 110 -17.81 -14.62 -43.96
N VAL A 111 -17.09 -15.70 -43.62
CA VAL A 111 -17.18 -16.96 -44.37
C VAL A 111 -18.59 -17.53 -44.29
N LYS A 112 -19.19 -17.56 -43.10
CA LYS A 112 -20.54 -18.07 -42.91
C LYS A 112 -21.57 -17.24 -43.68
N GLU A 113 -21.47 -15.91 -43.66
CA GLU A 113 -22.34 -15.02 -44.46
C GLU A 113 -22.27 -15.36 -45.95
N MET A 114 -21.06 -15.59 -46.49
CA MET A 114 -20.88 -15.97 -47.89
C MET A 114 -21.41 -17.37 -48.21
N ASP A 115 -21.27 -18.33 -47.29
CA ASP A 115 -21.82 -19.68 -47.44
C ASP A 115 -23.36 -19.64 -47.42
N ASP A 116 -23.95 -18.84 -46.53
CA ASP A 116 -25.40 -18.64 -46.40
C ASP A 116 -25.98 -17.93 -47.65
N GLU A 117 -25.29 -16.93 -48.20
CA GLU A 117 -25.64 -16.28 -49.47
C GLU A 117 -25.63 -17.30 -50.63
N GLU A 118 -24.55 -18.08 -50.77
CA GLU A 118 -24.42 -19.08 -51.84
C GLU A 118 -25.52 -20.14 -51.76
N TYR A 119 -25.85 -20.60 -50.54
CA TYR A 119 -26.98 -21.49 -50.31
C TYR A 119 -28.33 -20.86 -50.71
N GLY A 120 -28.54 -19.58 -50.38
CA GLY A 120 -29.74 -18.83 -50.73
C GLY A 120 -29.97 -18.73 -52.25
N PHE A 121 -28.94 -18.33 -53.01
CA PHE A 121 -29.01 -18.27 -54.48
C PHE A 121 -29.22 -19.66 -55.10
N ALA A 122 -28.55 -20.69 -54.57
CA ALA A 122 -28.73 -22.06 -55.03
C ALA A 122 -30.17 -22.56 -54.82
N ALA A 123 -30.81 -22.22 -53.70
CA ALA A 123 -32.20 -22.57 -53.42
C ALA A 123 -33.21 -21.88 -54.36
N LEU A 124 -32.91 -20.66 -54.78
CA LEU A 124 -33.70 -19.89 -55.75
C LEU A 124 -33.42 -20.27 -57.21
N GLN A 125 -32.43 -21.13 -57.46
CA GLN A 125 -31.91 -21.45 -58.80
C GLN A 125 -31.42 -20.20 -59.58
N GLU A 126 -30.93 -19.20 -58.86
CA GLU A 126 -30.39 -17.98 -59.45
C GLU A 126 -28.85 -18.05 -59.53
N PRO A 127 -28.24 -17.56 -60.63
CA PRO A 127 -26.79 -17.53 -60.78
C PRO A 127 -26.15 -16.49 -59.83
N LEU A 128 -25.09 -16.89 -59.13
CA LEU A 128 -24.31 -16.01 -58.27
C LEU A 128 -23.03 -15.53 -58.97
N TYR A 129 -23.03 -14.28 -59.42
CA TYR A 129 -21.96 -13.68 -60.23
C TYR A 129 -20.55 -13.81 -59.62
N ARG A 130 -20.42 -13.68 -58.29
CA ARG A 130 -19.16 -13.88 -57.56
C ARG A 130 -18.57 -15.28 -57.81
N VAL A 131 -19.41 -16.31 -57.87
CA VAL A 131 -19.00 -17.71 -58.09
C VAL A 131 -18.66 -17.93 -59.56
N GLU A 132 -19.46 -17.42 -60.49
CA GLU A 132 -19.23 -17.53 -61.94
C GLU A 132 -17.91 -16.89 -62.38
N THR A 133 -17.49 -15.82 -61.71
CA THR A 133 -16.23 -15.12 -61.95
C THR A 133 -15.03 -15.72 -61.20
N GLY A 134 -15.20 -16.93 -60.63
CA GLY A 134 -14.12 -17.70 -60.02
C GLY A 134 -13.95 -17.46 -58.52
N ASN A 135 -14.87 -16.80 -57.83
CA ASN A 135 -14.96 -16.73 -56.36
C ASN A 135 -13.67 -16.29 -55.62
N TYR A 136 -12.97 -15.29 -56.16
CA TYR A 136 -11.69 -14.82 -55.60
C TYR A 136 -11.82 -14.29 -54.17
N GLU A 137 -12.87 -13.53 -53.88
CA GLU A 137 -13.11 -12.93 -52.56
C GLU A 137 -13.21 -13.99 -51.47
N TYR A 138 -13.97 -15.07 -51.71
CA TYR A 138 -14.07 -16.19 -50.78
C TYR A 138 -12.73 -16.83 -50.46
N ARG A 139 -11.91 -17.09 -51.50
CA ARG A 139 -10.58 -17.66 -51.31
C ARG A 139 -9.66 -16.73 -50.51
N LEU A 140 -9.77 -15.42 -50.73
CA LEU A 140 -9.00 -14.44 -49.98
C LEU A 140 -9.41 -14.44 -48.51
N ILE A 141 -10.70 -14.39 -48.21
CA ILE A 141 -11.21 -14.44 -46.83
C ILE A 141 -10.85 -15.75 -46.14
N LEU A 142 -10.91 -16.90 -46.84
CA LEU A 142 -10.45 -18.19 -46.30
C LEU A 142 -8.97 -18.16 -45.88
N ARG A 143 -8.11 -17.54 -46.69
CA ARG A 143 -6.70 -17.36 -46.36
C ARG A 143 -6.53 -16.45 -45.14
N CYS A 144 -7.16 -15.28 -45.13
CA CYS A 144 -7.12 -14.37 -43.99
C CYS A 144 -7.63 -15.02 -42.69
N ARG A 145 -8.69 -15.82 -42.77
CA ARG A 145 -9.20 -16.62 -41.63
C ARG A 145 -8.15 -17.58 -41.10
N GLN A 146 -7.42 -18.26 -41.97
CA GLN A 146 -6.39 -19.22 -41.58
C GLN A 146 -5.18 -18.53 -40.91
N ASP A 147 -4.77 -17.39 -41.44
CA ASP A 147 -3.69 -16.57 -40.87
C ASP A 147 -4.11 -16.03 -39.48
N ALA A 148 -5.33 -15.49 -39.38
CA ALA A 148 -5.91 -15.02 -38.12
C ALA A 148 -6.08 -16.14 -37.09
N ARG A 149 -6.50 -17.35 -37.52
CA ARG A 149 -6.59 -18.54 -36.65
C ARG A 149 -5.25 -18.89 -36.02
N THR A 150 -4.18 -18.83 -36.82
CA THR A 150 -2.82 -19.15 -36.36
C THR A 150 -2.33 -18.12 -35.34
N LYS A 151 -2.54 -16.83 -35.63
CA LYS A 151 -2.23 -15.72 -34.71
C LYS A 151 -3.02 -15.82 -33.40
N PHE A 152 -4.32 -16.08 -33.47
CA PHE A 152 -5.20 -16.30 -32.32
C PHE A 152 -4.74 -17.48 -31.47
N ALA A 153 -4.45 -18.64 -32.07
CA ALA A 153 -4.01 -19.84 -31.35
C ALA A 153 -2.67 -19.64 -30.63
N ARG A 154 -1.73 -18.91 -31.25
CA ARG A 154 -0.47 -18.54 -30.61
C ARG A 154 -0.70 -17.65 -29.38
N LEU A 155 -1.45 -16.56 -29.55
CA LEU A 155 -1.73 -15.62 -28.44
C LEU A 155 -2.56 -16.25 -27.33
N ARG A 156 -3.42 -17.22 -27.63
CA ARG A 156 -4.13 -18.02 -26.62
C ARG A 156 -3.14 -18.75 -25.71
N SER A 157 -2.10 -19.34 -26.29
CA SER A 157 -1.07 -20.06 -25.54
C SER A 157 -0.25 -19.08 -24.68
N ASP A 158 0.12 -17.93 -25.24
CA ASP A 158 0.85 -16.87 -24.53
C ASP A 158 0.06 -16.36 -23.31
N VAL A 159 -1.25 -16.13 -23.46
CA VAL A 159 -2.13 -15.69 -22.37
C VAL A 159 -2.21 -16.72 -21.25
N LEU A 160 -2.37 -18.02 -21.58
CA LEU A 160 -2.44 -19.08 -20.57
C LEU A 160 -1.17 -19.15 -19.73
N ILE A 161 -0.01 -19.11 -20.39
CA ILE A 161 1.30 -19.13 -19.70
C ILE A 161 1.45 -17.89 -18.82
N LYS A 162 1.11 -16.68 -19.33
CA LYS A 162 1.23 -15.46 -18.53
C LYS A 162 0.30 -15.44 -17.34
N LEU A 163 -0.93 -15.94 -17.47
CA LEU A 163 -1.87 -16.06 -16.35
C LEU A 163 -1.32 -16.99 -15.27
N GLU A 164 -0.80 -18.16 -15.66
CA GLU A 164 -0.18 -19.11 -14.73
C GLU A 164 1.04 -18.51 -14.01
N LEU A 165 1.91 -17.80 -14.73
CA LEU A 165 3.06 -17.10 -14.14
C LEU A 165 2.62 -15.99 -13.18
N LEU A 166 1.58 -15.23 -13.54
CA LEU A 166 1.05 -14.16 -12.68
C LEU A 166 0.42 -14.72 -11.41
N GLU A 167 -0.33 -15.83 -11.50
CA GLU A 167 -0.95 -16.50 -10.36
C GLU A 167 0.07 -17.10 -9.39
N ASN A 168 1.11 -17.75 -9.93
CA ASN A 168 2.23 -18.24 -9.13
C ASN A 168 2.93 -17.09 -8.41
N LYS A 169 3.15 -15.97 -9.11
CA LYS A 169 3.72 -14.76 -8.51
C LYS A 169 2.81 -14.17 -7.42
N LYS A 170 1.50 -14.09 -7.65
CA LYS A 170 0.53 -13.62 -6.63
C LYS A 170 0.62 -14.46 -5.36
N THR A 171 0.55 -15.78 -5.52
CA THR A 171 0.47 -16.72 -4.38
C THR A 171 1.77 -16.74 -3.58
N GLN A 172 2.91 -16.73 -4.26
CA GLN A 172 4.21 -16.81 -3.60
C GLN A 172 4.69 -15.46 -3.09
N ASP A 173 4.65 -14.42 -3.93
CA ASP A 173 5.27 -13.13 -3.57
C ASP A 173 4.32 -12.28 -2.73
N VAL A 174 3.07 -12.07 -3.15
CA VAL A 174 2.17 -11.11 -2.45
C VAL A 174 1.85 -11.58 -1.05
N ALA A 175 1.46 -12.85 -0.88
CA ALA A 175 1.15 -13.40 0.45
C ALA A 175 2.38 -13.39 1.38
N TYR A 176 3.56 -13.70 0.84
CA TYR A 176 4.81 -13.66 1.58
C TYR A 176 5.19 -12.24 1.99
N GLN A 177 5.06 -11.27 1.08
CA GLN A 177 5.36 -9.86 1.36
C GLN A 177 4.40 -9.28 2.39
N LEU A 178 3.09 -9.56 2.30
CA LEU A 178 2.11 -9.13 3.29
C LEU A 178 2.41 -9.70 4.69
N LYS A 179 2.79 -10.98 4.76
CA LYS A 179 3.22 -11.59 6.03
C LYS A 179 4.43 -10.87 6.62
N ARG A 180 5.45 -10.59 5.79
CA ARG A 180 6.64 -9.84 6.22
C ARG A 180 6.30 -8.41 6.67
N PHE A 181 5.35 -7.78 5.99
CA PHE A 181 4.88 -6.44 6.32
C PHE A 181 4.26 -6.41 7.72
N ILE A 182 3.29 -7.29 7.97
CA ILE A 182 2.65 -7.44 9.29
C ILE A 182 3.68 -7.81 10.36
N GLN A 183 4.63 -8.69 10.04
CA GLN A 183 5.68 -9.06 10.97
C GLN A 183 6.60 -7.87 11.32
N GLY A 184 6.94 -7.03 10.35
CA GLY A 184 7.72 -5.80 10.59
C GLY A 184 6.99 -4.83 11.53
N LEU A 185 5.69 -4.63 11.32
CA LEU A 185 4.84 -3.84 12.23
C LEU A 185 4.77 -4.47 13.62
N ALA A 186 4.57 -5.78 13.71
CA ALA A 186 4.45 -6.49 14.97
C ALA A 186 5.73 -6.40 15.81
N VAL A 187 6.91 -6.48 15.18
CA VAL A 187 8.20 -6.31 15.87
C VAL A 187 8.27 -4.91 16.49
N TYR A 188 7.98 -3.86 15.71
CA TYR A 188 7.97 -2.48 16.22
C TYR A 188 7.02 -2.28 17.40
N TYR A 189 5.79 -2.78 17.30
CA TYR A 189 4.82 -2.61 18.38
C TYR A 189 5.16 -3.41 19.63
N ASN A 190 5.74 -4.60 19.49
CA ASN A 190 6.22 -5.35 20.66
C ASN A 190 7.37 -4.61 21.36
N GLU A 191 8.32 -4.04 20.59
CA GLU A 191 9.37 -3.19 21.15
C GLU A 191 8.79 -1.97 21.88
N CYS A 192 7.79 -1.29 21.30
CA CYS A 192 7.09 -0.19 21.95
C CYS A 192 6.45 -0.60 23.28
N VAL A 193 5.80 -1.77 23.30
CA VAL A 193 5.15 -2.31 24.51
C VAL A 193 6.18 -2.63 25.59
N ASP A 194 7.33 -3.18 25.22
CA ASP A 194 8.38 -3.50 26.19
C ASP A 194 9.01 -2.21 26.76
N HIS A 195 9.27 -1.21 25.92
CA HIS A 195 9.68 0.13 26.37
C HIS A 195 8.65 0.78 27.30
N LEU A 196 7.34 0.54 27.07
CA LEU A 196 6.27 1.08 27.91
C LEU A 196 6.22 0.38 29.29
N LYS A 197 6.40 -0.94 29.33
CA LYS A 197 6.45 -1.71 30.59
C LYS A 197 7.59 -1.22 31.48
N ASP A 198 8.77 -1.00 30.90
CA ASP A 198 9.94 -0.50 31.63
C ASP A 198 9.71 0.91 32.23
N ASN A 199 8.79 1.69 31.64
CA ASN A 199 8.43 3.04 32.07
C ASN A 199 7.09 3.13 32.82
N THR A 200 6.47 2.01 33.22
CA THR A 200 5.14 2.01 33.86
C THR A 200 5.13 2.72 35.22
N SER A 201 6.23 2.71 35.96
CA SER A 201 6.33 3.37 37.27
C SER A 201 6.58 4.88 37.18
N LEU A 202 6.65 5.45 35.97
CA LEU A 202 7.07 6.83 35.75
C LEU A 202 5.95 7.84 36.00
N PHE A 203 4.69 7.40 35.93
CA PHE A 203 3.51 8.24 36.10
C PHE A 203 2.61 7.77 37.26
N PRO A 204 1.89 8.70 37.93
CA PRO A 204 1.88 10.15 37.68
C PRO A 204 3.16 10.87 38.13
N VAL A 205 3.62 11.85 37.34
CA VAL A 205 4.75 12.71 37.70
C VAL A 205 4.26 13.77 38.69
N GLU A 206 4.55 13.55 39.96
CA GLU A 206 4.28 14.54 41.01
C GLU A 206 5.33 15.66 40.91
N VAL A 207 4.86 16.86 40.56
CA VAL A 207 5.68 18.09 40.56
C VAL A 207 5.30 18.89 41.79
N ASP A 208 6.18 18.89 42.80
CA ASP A 208 6.00 19.71 44.00
C ASP A 208 6.37 21.16 43.67
N LEU A 209 5.34 22.00 43.54
CA LEU A 209 5.51 23.44 43.43
C LEU A 209 6.12 23.96 44.73
N SER A 210 7.35 24.48 44.68
CA SER A 210 7.94 25.18 45.82
C SER A 210 7.01 26.32 46.30
N GLN A 211 7.04 26.67 47.58
CA GLN A 211 6.19 27.76 48.13
C GLN A 211 6.40 29.13 47.44
N ASN A 212 7.47 29.27 46.65
CA ASN A 212 7.79 30.48 45.87
C ASN A 212 7.40 30.35 44.38
N ALA A 213 6.80 29.25 43.95
CA ALA A 213 6.47 28.99 42.53
C ALA A 213 5.52 30.03 41.91
N PHE A 214 4.74 30.73 42.74
CA PHE A 214 3.84 31.81 42.32
C PHE A 214 4.18 33.17 42.94
N GLN A 215 5.38 33.34 43.52
CA GLN A 215 5.84 34.67 43.93
C GLN A 215 6.23 35.48 42.69
N TYR A 216 5.22 36.01 42.00
CA TYR A 216 5.40 37.21 41.21
C TYR A 216 5.99 38.26 42.15
N LYS A 217 7.11 38.88 41.76
CA LYS A 217 7.71 40.01 42.48
C LYS A 217 6.73 41.18 42.44
N SER A 218 5.70 41.14 43.30
CA SER A 218 4.78 42.23 43.52
C SER A 218 5.53 43.27 44.34
N THR A 219 5.93 44.37 43.71
CA THR A 219 6.44 45.57 44.38
C THR A 219 5.29 46.34 45.02
N ALA A 220 4.55 45.71 45.92
CA ALA A 220 3.54 46.38 46.73
C ALA A 220 3.47 45.70 48.10
N GLN A 221 3.88 46.44 49.13
CA GLN A 221 3.69 46.06 50.53
C GLN A 221 2.19 45.96 50.81
N ILE A 222 1.70 44.77 51.20
CA ILE A 222 0.38 44.64 51.80
C ILE A 222 0.48 43.76 53.06
N ILE A 223 -0.08 44.32 54.12
CA ILE A 223 -0.10 43.92 55.52
C ILE A 223 -0.85 42.59 55.72
N GLN A 224 -0.38 41.73 56.65
CA GLN A 224 -1.05 40.48 57.04
C GLN A 224 -2.44 40.72 57.65
N PRO A 225 -3.37 39.77 57.47
CA PRO A 225 -3.97 39.13 58.64
C PRO A 225 -4.20 37.60 58.53
N THR A 226 -3.75 36.90 59.57
CA THR A 226 -4.35 35.81 60.39
C THR A 226 -5.41 34.82 59.79
N VAL A 227 -5.02 33.52 59.79
CA VAL A 227 -5.72 32.20 59.89
C VAL A 227 -7.04 31.90 59.16
N VAL A 228 -7.16 30.68 58.57
CA VAL A 228 -8.10 29.59 58.97
C VAL A 228 -7.78 28.26 58.24
N ASN A 229 -7.77 27.14 59.00
CA ASN A 229 -7.70 25.73 58.57
C ASN A 229 -8.81 25.29 57.60
N ARG A 230 -8.50 24.45 56.60
CA ARG A 230 -9.48 23.48 56.05
C ARG A 230 -8.80 22.21 55.51
N ARG A 231 -9.45 21.09 55.83
CA ARG A 231 -9.01 19.69 55.84
C ARG A 231 -8.85 19.06 54.45
N GLU A 232 -7.92 18.10 54.37
CA GLU A 232 -7.79 17.07 53.33
C GLU A 232 -9.05 16.20 53.24
N ASN A 233 -9.37 15.73 52.03
CA ASN A 233 -10.12 14.48 51.83
C ASN A 233 -9.52 13.74 50.64
N GLN A 234 -9.17 12.49 50.90
CA GLN A 234 -8.57 11.49 50.04
C GLN A 234 -9.68 10.61 49.48
N ASP A 235 -9.65 10.27 48.19
CA ASP A 235 -10.34 9.08 47.69
C ASP A 235 -9.57 8.40 46.55
N ARG A 236 -9.38 7.10 46.74
CA ARG A 236 -8.77 6.12 45.83
C ARG A 236 -9.85 5.58 44.88
N SER A 237 -9.45 5.22 43.66
CA SER A 237 -10.11 4.10 42.95
C SER A 237 -9.09 3.36 42.07
N GLU A 238 -9.16 2.03 42.15
CA GLU A 238 -8.30 1.03 41.51
C GLU A 238 -8.85 0.69 40.11
N THR A 239 -7.98 0.33 39.17
CA THR A 239 -8.36 -0.25 37.86
C THR A 239 -7.57 -1.53 37.60
N GLU A 240 -8.30 -2.64 37.48
CA GLU A 240 -7.81 -3.93 37.00
C GLU A 240 -7.58 -3.88 35.48
N THR A 241 -6.50 -4.49 35.01
CA THR A 241 -6.15 -4.60 33.57
C THR A 241 -6.22 -6.06 33.13
N GLU A 242 -7.07 -6.35 32.13
CA GLU A 242 -7.09 -7.63 31.42
C GLU A 242 -6.09 -7.61 30.25
N GLN A 243 -5.24 -8.64 30.17
CA GLN A 243 -4.26 -8.86 29.10
C GLN A 243 -4.90 -9.54 27.90
N LEU A 244 -4.64 -9.02 26.69
CA LEU A 244 -5.02 -9.65 25.43
C LEU A 244 -3.87 -10.48 24.85
N LEU A 245 -4.09 -11.80 24.89
CA LEU A 245 -3.58 -12.89 24.02
C LEU A 245 -2.08 -13.30 24.12
N PRO A 246 -1.79 -14.56 24.53
CA PRO A 246 -0.46 -15.17 24.45
C PRO A 246 -0.28 -15.99 23.15
N GLY A 247 0.88 -15.89 22.49
CA GLY A 247 1.19 -16.84 21.40
C GLY A 247 2.31 -16.57 20.40
N LEU A 248 3.08 -15.48 20.48
CA LEU A 248 4.19 -15.24 19.54
C LEU A 248 5.54 -15.21 20.26
N THR A 249 6.29 -16.31 20.17
CA THR A 249 7.73 -16.32 20.53
C THR A 249 8.54 -15.85 19.32
N VAL A 250 9.12 -14.65 19.40
CA VAL A 250 10.04 -14.09 18.39
C VAL A 250 11.48 -14.41 18.80
N ARG A 251 12.26 -14.95 17.86
CA ARG A 251 13.71 -15.14 17.98
C ARG A 251 14.36 -13.99 17.23
N SER A 252 15.11 -13.13 17.92
CA SER A 252 15.76 -11.95 17.36
C SER A 252 17.24 -12.20 17.08
N ASP A 253 17.60 -12.20 15.79
CA ASP A 253 18.98 -12.10 15.31
C ASP A 253 19.02 -11.06 14.19
N ILE A 254 19.18 -9.76 14.50
CA ILE A 254 19.62 -8.76 13.50
C ILE A 254 20.51 -7.71 14.18
N GLY A 255 21.72 -7.55 13.63
CA GLY A 255 22.78 -6.67 14.11
C GLY A 255 22.53 -5.18 13.85
N ASN A 256 23.10 -4.36 14.74
CA ASN A 256 23.14 -2.91 14.66
C ASN A 256 24.28 -2.45 13.75
N ASP A 257 23.96 -1.69 12.71
CA ASP A 257 24.81 -0.60 12.23
C ASP A 257 23.88 0.51 11.69
N ALA A 258 23.88 1.66 12.37
CA ALA A 258 23.06 2.83 12.04
C ALA A 258 23.95 3.89 11.39
N ASN A 259 23.66 4.25 10.13
CA ASN A 259 24.35 5.33 9.42
C ASN A 259 23.34 6.45 9.13
N ASP A 260 23.64 7.68 9.60
CA ASP A 260 22.73 8.85 9.53
C ASP A 260 22.39 9.30 8.09
N ASN A 261 23.21 8.91 7.11
CA ASN A 261 22.97 9.18 5.69
C ASN A 261 21.69 8.50 5.15
N ASP A 262 21.32 7.35 5.71
CA ASP A 262 20.13 6.61 5.28
C ASP A 262 18.83 7.34 5.60
N ASN A 263 18.82 8.13 6.69
CA ASN A 263 17.63 8.83 7.14
C ASN A 263 17.29 9.99 6.21
N LEU A 264 18.30 10.64 5.61
CA LEU A 264 18.12 11.69 4.61
C LEU A 264 17.63 11.11 3.27
N MET A 265 18.12 9.93 2.88
CA MET A 265 17.61 9.22 1.70
C MET A 265 16.16 8.75 1.91
N LEU A 266 15.84 8.25 3.11
CA LEU A 266 14.48 7.86 3.48
C LEU A 266 13.50 9.05 3.39
N LEU A 267 13.92 10.23 3.85
CA LEU A 267 13.20 11.50 3.78
C LEU A 267 12.92 11.97 2.35
N THR A 268 13.93 11.99 1.48
CA THR A 268 13.76 12.39 0.07
C THR A 268 12.85 11.44 -0.68
N GLU A 269 12.98 10.14 -0.42
CA GLU A 269 12.30 9.09 -1.18
C GLU A 269 10.88 8.76 -0.64
N LEU A 270 10.56 9.21 0.59
CA LEU A 270 9.19 9.31 1.13
C LEU A 270 8.49 10.62 0.71
N GLY A 271 9.15 11.49 -0.05
CA GLY A 271 8.58 12.74 -0.57
C GLY A 271 8.42 13.84 0.48
N LEU A 272 9.39 13.94 1.40
CA LEU A 272 9.38 14.92 2.50
C LEU A 272 10.53 15.94 2.44
N VAL A 273 11.50 15.76 1.53
CA VAL A 273 12.50 16.78 1.19
C VAL A 273 12.22 17.25 -0.22
N ASP A 274 11.92 18.54 -0.36
CA ASP A 274 11.77 19.25 -1.63
C ASP A 274 13.17 19.42 -2.25
N GLY A 275 13.71 18.31 -2.74
CA GLY A 275 15.00 18.21 -3.40
C GLY A 275 14.78 17.79 -4.84
N GLY A 276 14.54 18.79 -5.70
CA GLY A 276 14.65 18.81 -7.16
C GLY A 276 14.53 17.49 -7.94
N ASP A 277 13.44 17.39 -8.69
CA ASP A 277 13.32 16.74 -10.01
C ASP A 277 14.02 15.39 -10.23
N ASP A 278 13.26 14.29 -10.15
CA ASP A 278 13.14 13.31 -11.27
C ASP A 278 12.11 12.18 -10.96
N PHE A 279 10.80 12.50 -10.89
CA PHE A 279 9.75 11.49 -11.17
C PHE A 279 8.40 12.11 -11.54
N GLY A 280 8.40 13.34 -12.05
CA GLY A 280 7.20 14.14 -12.26
C GLY A 280 6.99 14.55 -13.71
N ASP A 281 6.87 13.60 -14.66
CA ASP A 281 6.31 13.96 -15.98
C ASP A 281 5.72 12.81 -16.84
N PHE A 282 5.56 11.59 -16.32
CA PHE A 282 5.14 10.48 -17.20
C PHE A 282 3.62 10.18 -17.27
N GLN A 283 2.76 10.89 -16.53
CA GLN A 283 1.37 10.41 -16.36
C GLN A 283 0.23 11.34 -16.79
N ASN A 284 0.50 12.60 -17.16
CA ASN A 284 -0.59 13.54 -17.48
C ASN A 284 -0.99 13.62 -18.97
N GLY A 285 -0.34 12.89 -19.87
CA GLY A 285 -0.68 12.86 -21.30
C GLY A 285 -1.63 11.75 -21.74
N MET A 286 -1.77 10.67 -20.96
CA MET A 286 -2.42 9.42 -21.41
C MET A 286 -3.85 9.22 -20.87
N THR A 287 -4.25 9.98 -19.85
CA THR A 287 -5.48 9.77 -19.08
C THR A 287 -6.75 10.18 -19.84
N LYS A 288 -6.71 11.22 -20.67
CA LYS A 288 -7.92 11.76 -21.32
C LYS A 288 -8.39 10.99 -22.57
N ILE A 289 -7.56 10.11 -23.15
CA ILE A 289 -7.93 9.31 -24.33
C ILE A 289 -8.42 7.90 -23.92
N ASN A 290 -8.20 7.49 -22.66
CA ASN A 290 -8.38 6.12 -22.19
C ASN A 290 -9.74 5.84 -21.54
N GLU A 291 -10.49 6.87 -21.12
CA GLU A 291 -11.74 6.69 -20.35
C GLU A 291 -12.89 6.10 -21.16
N SER A 292 -12.96 6.36 -22.46
CA SER A 292 -14.01 5.82 -23.33
C SER A 292 -13.75 4.37 -23.79
N ASN A 293 -12.49 3.93 -23.82
CA ASN A 293 -12.13 2.55 -24.15
C ASN A 293 -12.11 1.62 -22.93
N LYS A 294 -11.93 2.16 -21.71
CA LYS A 294 -11.84 1.37 -20.45
C LYS A 294 -13.12 0.59 -20.13
N VAL A 295 -14.28 1.21 -20.33
CA VAL A 295 -15.58 0.62 -19.96
C VAL A 295 -15.93 -0.63 -20.80
N MET A 296 -15.59 -0.64 -22.09
CA MET A 296 -15.83 -1.82 -22.95
C MET A 296 -14.79 -2.93 -22.77
N THR A 297 -13.55 -2.60 -22.37
CA THR A 297 -12.49 -3.60 -22.20
C THR A 297 -12.57 -4.38 -20.89
N ASP A 298 -13.09 -3.74 -19.84
CA ASP A 298 -13.21 -4.36 -18.51
C ASP A 298 -14.30 -5.45 -18.51
N ASP A 299 -15.40 -5.25 -19.25
CA ASP A 299 -16.45 -6.26 -19.44
C ASP A 299 -15.95 -7.51 -20.20
N ILE A 300 -15.00 -7.33 -21.12
CA ILE A 300 -14.40 -8.44 -21.90
C ILE A 300 -13.47 -9.27 -21.02
N PHE A 301 -12.73 -8.62 -20.10
CA PHE A 301 -11.81 -9.28 -19.18
C PHE A 301 -12.55 -10.11 -18.14
N ASP A 302 -13.55 -9.52 -17.47
CA ASP A 302 -14.38 -10.22 -16.47
C ASP A 302 -15.15 -11.38 -17.11
N LYS A 303 -15.64 -11.21 -18.35
CA LYS A 303 -16.29 -12.29 -19.10
C LYS A 303 -15.34 -13.42 -19.51
N LEU A 304 -14.09 -13.11 -19.87
CA LEU A 304 -13.08 -14.11 -20.20
C LEU A 304 -12.64 -14.92 -18.97
N LEU A 305 -12.55 -14.30 -17.79
CA LEU A 305 -12.28 -15.00 -16.54
C LEU A 305 -13.43 -15.93 -16.14
N CYS A 306 -14.68 -15.49 -16.33
CA CYS A 306 -15.86 -16.33 -16.14
C CYS A 306 -15.90 -17.52 -17.13
N ASP A 307 -15.64 -17.28 -18.41
CA ASP A 307 -15.64 -18.33 -19.45
C ASP A 307 -14.51 -19.36 -19.26
N LEU A 308 -13.41 -18.99 -18.58
CA LEU A 308 -12.32 -19.90 -18.22
C LEU A 308 -12.63 -20.75 -16.98
N ASN A 309 -13.58 -20.33 -16.13
CA ASN A 309 -13.97 -21.04 -14.90
C ASN A 309 -15.17 -21.98 -15.08
N ILE A 310 -15.78 -22.04 -16.27
CA ILE A 310 -16.83 -23.00 -16.60
C ILE A 310 -16.15 -24.27 -17.14
N GLY A 311 -15.58 -25.04 -16.21
CA GLY A 311 -14.79 -26.23 -16.52
C GLY A 311 -14.37 -27.02 -15.28
N GLN A 312 -15.25 -27.12 -14.29
CA GLN A 312 -15.29 -28.21 -13.30
C GLN A 312 -16.73 -28.73 -13.21
#